data_AF-A0A529LIU2-F1
#
_entry.id   AF-A0A529LIU2-F1
#
_cell.length_a   1.000
_cell.length_b   1.000
_cell.length_c   1.000
_cell.angle_alpha   90.00
_cell.angle_beta   90.00
_cell.angle_gamma   90.00
#
_symmetry.space_group_name_H-M   'P 1'
#
loop_
_entity.id
_entity.type
_entity.pdbx_description
1 polymer ?
#
loop_
_entity_poly.entity_id
_entity_poly.type
_entity_poly.pdbx_seq_one_letter_code
_entity_poly.pdbx_strand_id
1 'polypeptide(L)'
;MAWALWRALYWGIFAAEVAPNPEVCRAVAGACWGVLVEKARLILLGRYPQGEQWRPVLGCALLLGCLGAAALPRFFGRSGLALVSLALVAFAILLGGGIFGLTPVGTDLWGGLPLTILLGVIACLLGLPLGIVLALGRQSHLPVLSWL
;
A
#
# COMPACT_ATOMS: atom_id res chain seq x y z
N MET A 1 19.03 22.01 -13.35
CA MET A 1 18.11 21.14 -12.57
C MET A 1 17.34 21.92 -11.50
N ALA A 2 17.97 22.75 -10.66
CA ALA A 2 17.27 23.49 -9.59
C ALA A 2 16.12 24.41 -10.07
N TRP A 3 16.27 25.07 -11.21
CA TRP A 3 15.23 25.97 -11.75
C TRP A 3 13.97 25.23 -12.25
N ALA A 4 14.15 24.07 -12.87
CA ALA A 4 13.04 23.22 -13.29
C ALA A 4 12.28 22.65 -12.09
N LEU A 5 13.01 22.24 -11.04
CA LEU A 5 12.41 21.77 -9.78
C LEU A 5 11.61 22.87 -9.09
N TRP A 6 12.17 24.08 -9.00
CA TRP A 6 11.47 25.24 -8.44
C TRP A 6 10.18 25.57 -9.20
N ARG A 7 10.23 25.53 -10.53
CA ARG A 7 9.06 25.80 -11.37
C ARG A 7 7.96 24.75 -11.22
N ALA A 8 8.35 23.48 -11.11
CA ALA A 8 7.41 22.39 -10.83
C ALA A 8 6.77 22.53 -9.43
N LEU A 9 7.55 22.87 -8.40
CA LEU A 9 7.04 23.10 -7.04
C LEU A 9 6.11 24.32 -6.99
N TYR A 10 6.50 25.42 -7.65
CA TYR A 10 5.67 26.62 -7.75
C TYR A 10 4.33 26.32 -8.42
N TRP A 11 4.35 25.60 -9.54
CA TRP A 11 3.15 25.20 -10.27
C TRP A 11 2.26 24.22 -9.48
N GLY A 12 2.87 23.24 -8.82
CA GLY A 12 2.17 22.14 -8.15
C GLY A 12 1.63 22.47 -6.76
N ILE A 13 2.25 23.41 -6.05
CA ILE A 13 1.92 23.74 -4.65
C ILE A 13 1.38 25.16 -4.55
N PHE A 14 2.10 26.15 -5.09
CA PHE A 14 1.79 27.56 -4.85
C PHE A 14 0.73 28.13 -5.80
N ALA A 15 0.67 27.64 -7.04
CA ALA A 15 -0.31 28.07 -8.03
C ALA A 15 -1.54 27.14 -8.10
N ALA A 16 -1.70 26.25 -7.12
CA ALA A 16 -2.61 25.12 -7.22
C ALA A 16 -4.00 25.40 -6.62
N GLU A 17 -5.03 24.88 -7.27
CA GLU A 17 -6.42 25.02 -6.82
C GLU A 17 -6.96 23.74 -6.20
N VAL A 18 -7.53 23.87 -5.01
CA VAL A 18 -8.05 22.75 -4.22
C VAL A 18 -9.58 22.66 -4.29
N ALA A 19 -10.25 23.71 -4.78
CA ALA A 19 -11.70 23.71 -4.92
C ALA A 19 -12.16 22.62 -5.91
N PRO A 20 -13.17 21.79 -5.57
CA PRO A 20 -13.70 20.75 -6.44
C PRO A 20 -14.65 21.35 -7.49
N ASN A 21 -14.21 22.39 -8.21
CA ASN A 21 -14.96 23.01 -9.30
C ASN A 21 -14.19 22.88 -10.62
N PRO A 22 -14.70 22.12 -11.61
CA PRO A 22 -14.03 21.92 -12.89
C PRO A 22 -13.86 23.21 -13.71
N GLU A 23 -14.68 24.24 -13.50
CA GLU A 23 -14.54 25.51 -14.23
C GLU A 23 -13.39 26.35 -13.69
N VAL A 24 -13.26 26.45 -12.37
CA VAL A 24 -12.14 27.14 -11.71
C VAL A 24 -10.81 26.42 -12.01
N CYS A 25 -10.83 25.10 -12.00
CA CYS A 25 -9.70 24.24 -12.34
C CYS A 25 -9.17 24.46 -13.76
N ARG A 26 -10.02 24.81 -14.73
CA ARG A 26 -9.59 25.14 -16.11
C ARG A 26 -9.10 26.58 -16.27
N ALA A 27 -9.56 27.48 -15.40
CA ALA A 27 -9.20 28.89 -15.44
C ALA A 27 -7.81 29.16 -14.83
N VAL A 28 -7.31 28.26 -13.99
CA VAL A 28 -6.02 28.43 -13.31
C VAL A 28 -4.89 27.72 -14.05
N ALA A 29 -3.74 28.38 -14.14
CA ALA A 29 -2.57 27.89 -14.86
C ALA A 29 -1.72 26.88 -14.06
N GLY A 30 -2.14 26.50 -12.85
CA GLY A 30 -1.45 25.61 -11.90
C GLY A 30 -2.06 24.21 -11.78
N ALA A 31 -1.59 23.43 -10.80
CA ALA A 31 -2.14 22.09 -10.54
C ALA A 31 -3.56 22.15 -9.97
N CYS A 32 -4.40 21.20 -10.37
CA CYS A 32 -5.77 21.10 -9.87
C CYS A 32 -5.91 19.91 -8.92
N TRP A 33 -5.79 20.18 -7.62
CA TRP A 33 -5.97 19.19 -6.55
C TRP A 33 -7.45 18.90 -6.26
N GLY A 34 -8.38 19.73 -6.75
CA GLY A 34 -9.82 19.51 -6.60
C GLY A 34 -10.29 18.15 -7.11
N VAL A 35 -9.71 17.63 -8.20
CA VAL A 35 -10.01 16.28 -8.71
C VAL A 35 -9.57 15.19 -7.73
N LEU A 36 -8.40 15.37 -7.10
CA LEU A 36 -7.88 14.42 -6.11
C LEU A 36 -8.75 14.42 -4.86
N VAL A 37 -9.21 15.57 -4.38
CA VAL A 37 -10.09 15.64 -3.21
C VAL A 37 -11.44 14.99 -3.51
N GLU A 38 -12.03 15.29 -4.67
CA GLU A 38 -13.33 14.75 -5.07
C GLU A 38 -13.30 13.23 -5.31
N LYS A 39 -12.19 12.70 -5.83
CA LYS A 39 -12.02 11.27 -6.15
C LYS A 39 -11.11 10.52 -5.19
N ALA A 40 -10.68 11.14 -4.08
CA ALA A 40 -9.75 10.56 -3.10
C ALA A 40 -10.23 9.19 -2.64
N ARG A 41 -11.53 9.05 -2.39
CA ARG A 41 -12.16 7.82 -1.94
C ARG A 41 -11.99 6.67 -2.93
N LEU A 42 -12.20 6.92 -4.22
CA LEU A 42 -12.06 5.93 -5.28
C LEU A 42 -10.59 5.58 -5.51
N ILE A 43 -9.69 6.57 -5.43
CA ILE A 43 -8.24 6.38 -5.60
C ILE A 43 -7.67 5.54 -4.44
N LEU A 44 -8.06 5.85 -3.20
CA LEU A 44 -7.50 5.24 -2.00
C LEU A 44 -8.14 3.90 -1.67
N LEU A 45 -9.44 3.71 -1.89
CA LEU A 45 -10.18 2.51 -1.45
C LEU A 45 -10.76 1.70 -2.61
N GLY A 46 -10.53 2.12 -3.86
CA GLY A 46 -11.10 1.47 -5.03
C GLY A 46 -12.63 1.58 -5.06
N ARG A 47 -13.27 0.56 -5.63
CA ARG A 47 -14.74 0.49 -5.77
C ARG A 47 -15.42 -0.15 -4.55
N TYR A 48 -14.77 -0.14 -3.39
CA TYR A 48 -15.29 -0.79 -2.19
C TYR A 48 -16.62 -0.15 -1.73
N PRO A 49 -17.65 -0.94 -1.36
CA PRO A 49 -18.98 -0.45 -0.99
C PRO A 49 -18.92 0.63 0.09
N GLN A 50 -19.63 1.75 -0.10
CA GLN A 50 -19.46 2.95 0.74
C GLN A 50 -19.75 2.75 2.23
N GLY A 51 -20.64 1.81 2.58
CA GLY A 51 -20.97 1.50 3.98
C GLY A 51 -19.92 0.63 4.69
N GLU A 52 -19.04 -0.03 3.95
CA GLU A 52 -18.13 -1.06 4.47
C GLU A 52 -16.66 -0.64 4.41
N GLN A 53 -16.38 0.60 4.02
CA GLN A 53 -15.01 1.11 3.82
C GLN A 53 -14.16 1.16 5.08
N TRP A 54 -14.78 1.11 6.25
CA TRP A 54 -14.07 0.96 7.51
C TRP A 54 -13.26 -0.36 7.54
N ARG A 55 -13.70 -1.41 6.83
CA ARG A 55 -13.01 -2.71 6.76
C ARG A 55 -11.65 -2.61 6.06
N PRO A 56 -11.52 -2.07 4.84
CA PRO A 56 -10.22 -1.80 4.25
C PRO A 56 -9.33 -0.87 5.07
N VAL A 57 -9.88 0.20 5.67
CA VAL A 57 -9.09 1.15 6.47
C VAL A 57 -8.52 0.47 7.72
N LEU A 58 -9.35 -0.26 8.47
CA LEU A 58 -8.90 -1.04 9.62
C LEU A 58 -7.93 -2.15 9.22
N GLY A 59 -8.18 -2.84 8.10
CA GLY A 59 -7.26 -3.82 7.55
C GLY A 59 -5.89 -3.22 7.29
N CYS A 60 -5.83 -2.11 6.55
CA CYS A 60 -4.58 -1.42 6.24
C CYS A 60 -3.86 -0.98 7.52
N ALA A 61 -4.58 -0.38 8.48
CA ALA A 61 -4.01 0.05 9.75
C ALA A 61 -3.45 -1.12 10.57
N LEU A 62 -4.18 -2.24 10.63
CA LEU A 62 -3.74 -3.46 11.31
C LEU A 62 -2.50 -4.05 10.66
N LEU A 63 -2.51 -4.19 9.33
CA LEU A 63 -1.40 -4.80 8.60
C LEU A 63 -0.13 -3.96 8.69
N LEU A 64 -0.24 -2.63 8.54
CA LEU A 64 0.89 -1.71 8.73
C LEU A 64 1.36 -1.68 10.19
N GLY A 65 0.45 -1.71 11.17
CA GLY A 65 0.79 -1.77 12.59
C GLY A 65 1.54 -3.03 12.96
N CYS A 66 1.09 -4.20 12.47
CA CYS A 66 1.77 -5.47 12.67
C CYS A 66 3.12 -5.53 11.96
N LEU A 67 3.23 -4.98 10.74
CA LEU A 67 4.51 -4.87 10.04
C LEU A 67 5.50 -3.97 10.80
N GLY A 68 5.04 -2.81 11.29
CA GLY A 68 5.83 -1.91 12.11
C GLY A 68 6.26 -2.55 13.44
N ALA A 69 5.37 -3.32 14.07
CA ALA A 69 5.70 -4.07 15.27
C ALA A 69 6.72 -5.19 15.00
N ALA A 70 6.62 -5.88 13.87
CA ALA A 70 7.59 -6.90 13.46
C ALA A 70 8.98 -6.31 13.13
N ALA A 71 9.05 -5.02 12.79
CA ALA A 71 10.31 -4.30 12.62
C ALA A 71 11.00 -3.96 13.96
N LEU A 72 10.31 -4.08 15.10
CA LEU A 72 10.93 -3.88 16.41
C LEU A 72 11.84 -5.08 16.75
N PRO A 73 13.02 -4.84 17.37
CA PRO A 73 13.97 -5.91 17.69
C PRO A 73 13.38 -6.98 18.62
N ARG A 74 12.35 -6.64 19.41
CA ARG A 74 11.64 -7.58 20.30
C ARG A 74 10.87 -8.67 19.55
N PHE A 75 10.38 -8.37 18.36
CA PHE A 75 9.59 -9.30 17.54
C PHE A 75 10.39 -9.85 16.35
N PHE A 76 11.71 -9.66 16.34
CA PHE A 76 12.54 -10.11 15.23
C PHE A 76 12.63 -11.64 15.17
N GLY A 77 12.56 -12.20 13.97
CA GLY A 77 12.62 -13.65 13.72
C GLY A 77 11.24 -14.31 13.56
N ARG A 78 11.05 -15.49 14.16
CA ARG A 78 9.84 -16.32 13.94
C ARG A 78 8.56 -15.67 14.45
N SER A 79 8.64 -14.91 15.54
CA SER A 79 7.48 -14.22 16.14
C SER A 79 6.96 -13.09 15.24
N GLY A 80 7.85 -12.27 14.67
CA GLY A 80 7.48 -11.22 13.72
C GLY A 80 6.94 -11.79 12.42
N LEU A 81 7.54 -12.86 11.89
CA LEU A 81 7.01 -13.57 10.72
C LEU A 81 5.61 -14.13 10.98
N ALA A 82 5.39 -14.76 12.13
CA ALA A 82 4.07 -15.25 12.52
C ALA A 82 3.06 -14.10 12.67
N LEU A 83 3.46 -12.99 13.27
CA LEU A 83 2.63 -11.80 13.46
C LEU A 83 2.18 -11.21 12.11
N VAL A 84 3.11 -11.01 11.17
CA VAL A 84 2.78 -10.45 9.85
C VAL A 84 1.97 -11.44 9.02
N SER A 85 2.26 -12.73 9.10
CA SER A 85 1.49 -13.78 8.42
C SER A 85 0.04 -13.82 8.92
N LEU A 86 -0.14 -13.75 10.24
CA LEU A 86 -1.47 -13.69 10.87
C LEU A 86 -2.21 -12.40 10.47
N ALA A 87 -1.51 -11.26 10.48
CA ALA A 87 -2.07 -9.98 10.04
C ALA A 87 -2.49 -10.01 8.57
N LEU A 88 -1.74 -10.68 7.70
CA LEU A 88 -2.06 -10.86 6.28
C LEU A 88 -3.34 -11.69 6.09
N VAL A 89 -3.48 -12.78 6.83
CA VAL A 89 -4.69 -13.61 6.81
C VAL A 89 -5.89 -12.83 7.35
N ALA A 90 -5.72 -12.14 8.49
CA ALA A 90 -6.76 -11.30 9.08
C ALA A 90 -7.20 -10.18 8.11
N PHE A 91 -6.25 -9.55 7.42
CA PHE A 91 -6.51 -8.56 6.38
C PHE A 91 -7.35 -9.14 5.24
N ALA A 92 -6.95 -10.29 4.68
CA ALA A 92 -7.67 -10.93 3.59
C ALA A 92 -9.10 -11.31 3.98
N ILE A 93 -9.30 -11.85 5.18
CA ILE A 93 -10.63 -12.18 5.72
C ILE A 93 -11.47 -10.91 5.92
N LEU A 94 -10.87 -9.86 6.49
CA LEU A 94 -11.59 -8.62 6.78
C LEU A 94 -12.05 -7.91 5.50
N LEU A 95 -11.24 -7.92 4.44
CA LEU A 95 -11.62 -7.32 3.15
C LEU A 95 -12.61 -8.17 2.36
N GLY A 96 -12.39 -9.48 2.31
CA GLY A 96 -13.22 -10.41 1.52
C GLY A 96 -14.58 -10.69 2.13
N GLY A 97 -14.67 -10.73 3.46
CA GLY A 97 -15.93 -11.08 4.13
C GLY A 97 -16.36 -12.52 3.90
N GLY A 98 -17.64 -12.79 4.13
CA GLY A 98 -18.22 -14.14 4.03
C GLY A 98 -18.03 -15.01 5.28
N ILE A 99 -17.27 -14.53 6.28
CA ILE A 99 -17.06 -15.19 7.58
C ILE A 99 -17.58 -14.23 8.67
N PHE A 100 -18.12 -14.76 9.77
CA PHE A 100 -18.70 -13.98 10.89
C PHE A 100 -19.90 -13.09 10.52
N GLY A 101 -20.64 -13.42 9.46
CA GLY A 101 -21.81 -12.66 9.02
C GLY A 101 -21.47 -11.36 8.26
N LEU A 102 -20.19 -11.14 7.93
CA LEU A 102 -19.80 -10.00 7.09
C LEU A 102 -20.22 -10.23 5.64
N THR A 103 -20.68 -9.15 5.00
CA THR A 103 -21.02 -9.14 3.58
C THR A 103 -19.82 -9.59 2.74
N PRO A 104 -19.98 -10.58 1.85
CA PRO A 104 -18.92 -10.99 0.94
C PRO A 104 -18.71 -9.89 -0.10
N VAL A 105 -17.47 -9.45 -0.28
CA VAL A 105 -17.08 -8.42 -1.25
C VAL A 105 -16.11 -9.05 -2.24
N GLY A 106 -16.47 -9.00 -3.53
CA GLY A 106 -15.65 -9.54 -4.61
C GLY A 106 -14.28 -8.88 -4.69
N THR A 107 -13.26 -9.66 -5.07
CA THR A 107 -11.88 -9.19 -5.23
C THR A 107 -11.71 -8.21 -6.39
N ASP A 108 -12.68 -8.15 -7.30
CA ASP A 108 -12.77 -7.17 -8.39
C ASP A 108 -13.01 -5.73 -7.90
N LEU A 109 -13.52 -5.58 -6.67
CA LEU A 109 -13.76 -4.29 -6.04
C LEU A 109 -12.56 -3.80 -5.21
N TRP A 110 -11.56 -4.65 -4.98
CA TRP A 110 -10.38 -4.31 -4.21
C TRP A 110 -9.45 -3.45 -5.06
N GLY A 111 -9.12 -2.26 -4.58
CA GLY A 111 -8.21 -1.36 -5.29
C GLY A 111 -7.70 -0.26 -4.38
N GLY A 112 -6.73 0.51 -4.86
CA GLY A 112 -6.10 1.59 -4.08
C GLY A 112 -5.12 1.08 -3.02
N LEU A 113 -5.11 1.74 -1.87
CA LEU A 113 -4.23 1.46 -0.71
C LEU A 113 -4.28 0.00 -0.24
N PRO A 114 -5.44 -0.65 -0.09
CA PRO A 114 -5.48 -2.02 0.41
C PRO A 114 -4.75 -2.99 -0.53
N LEU A 115 -4.89 -2.82 -1.84
CA LEU A 115 -4.21 -3.67 -2.82
C LEU A 115 -2.70 -3.41 -2.83
N THR A 116 -2.28 -2.15 -2.79
CA THR A 116 -0.85 -1.80 -2.82
C THR A 116 -0.13 -2.25 -1.54
N ILE A 117 -0.76 -2.08 -0.37
CA ILE A 117 -0.19 -2.55 0.90
C ILE A 117 -0.14 -4.08 0.92
N LEU A 118 -1.21 -4.76 0.47
CA LEU A 118 -1.24 -6.22 0.39
C LEU A 118 -0.07 -6.75 -0.45
N LEU A 119 0.08 -6.22 -1.68
CA LEU A 119 1.15 -6.62 -2.58
C LEU A 119 2.53 -6.28 -2.01
N GLY A 120 2.69 -5.10 -1.40
CA GLY A 120 3.94 -4.69 -0.76
C GLY A 120 4.36 -5.60 0.39
N VAL A 121 3.42 -5.99 1.26
CA VAL A 121 3.70 -6.89 2.38
C VAL A 121 4.05 -8.30 1.88
N ILE A 122 3.32 -8.81 0.89
CA ILE A 122 3.65 -10.11 0.27
C ILE A 122 5.05 -10.05 -0.37
N ALA A 123 5.37 -8.97 -1.08
CA ALA A 123 6.69 -8.78 -1.68
C ALA A 123 7.79 -8.72 -0.61
N CYS A 124 7.56 -8.05 0.53
CA CYS A 124 8.50 -8.06 1.66
C CYS A 124 8.66 -9.46 2.25
N LEU A 125 7.56 -10.17 2.51
CA LEU A 125 7.56 -11.51 3.11
C LEU A 125 8.27 -12.54 2.25
N LEU A 126 8.14 -12.45 0.92
CA LEU A 126 8.77 -13.39 -0.02
C LEU A 126 10.17 -12.91 -0.44
N GLY A 127 10.36 -11.61 -0.61
CA GLY A 127 11.60 -11.02 -1.09
C GLY A 127 12.74 -11.10 -0.08
N LEU A 128 12.47 -10.90 1.21
CA LEU A 128 13.47 -11.05 2.28
C LEU A 128 14.07 -12.47 2.35
N PRO A 129 13.29 -13.55 2.49
CA PRO A 129 13.86 -14.90 2.56
C PRO A 129 14.54 -15.28 1.24
N LEU A 130 13.95 -14.91 0.09
CA LEU A 130 14.58 -15.16 -1.21
C LEU A 130 15.95 -14.45 -1.31
N GLY A 131 16.02 -13.19 -0.89
CA GLY A 131 17.27 -12.42 -0.87
C GLY A 131 18.32 -13.02 0.07
N ILE A 132 17.92 -13.50 1.25
CA ILE A 132 18.81 -14.20 2.19
C ILE A 132 19.33 -15.50 1.58
N VAL A 133 18.45 -16.30 0.98
CA VAL A 133 18.84 -17.57 0.32
C VAL A 133 19.82 -17.31 -0.82
N LEU A 134 19.56 -16.32 -1.67
CA LEU A 134 20.47 -15.94 -2.75
C LEU A 134 21.81 -15.40 -2.22
N ALA A 135 21.80 -14.62 -1.15
CA ALA A 135 23.02 -14.10 -0.52
C ALA A 135 23.89 -15.22 0.08
N LEU A 136 23.29 -16.18 0.78
CA LEU A 136 23.97 -17.36 1.31
C LEU A 136 24.46 -18.28 0.19
N GLY A 137 23.66 -18.45 -0.87
CA GLY A 137 24.01 -19.22 -2.04
C GLY A 137 25.27 -18.68 -2.74
N ARG A 138 25.39 -17.36 -2.89
CA ARG A 138 26.59 -16.70 -3.44
C ARG A 138 27.85 -16.90 -2.59
N GLN A 139 27.69 -17.10 -1.28
CA GLN A 139 28.80 -17.36 -0.35
C GLN A 139 29.12 -18.85 -0.18
N SER A 140 28.29 -19.75 -0.73
CA SER A 140 28.45 -21.20 -0.61
C SER A 140 29.36 -21.76 -1.70
N HIS A 141 30.21 -22.73 -1.34
CA HIS A 141 31.12 -23.44 -2.27
C HIS A 141 30.40 -24.39 -3.27
N LEU A 142 29.08 -24.28 -3.44
CA LEU A 142 28.32 -25.15 -4.34
C LEU A 142 28.41 -24.63 -5.80
N PRO A 143 28.96 -25.42 -6.74
CA PRO A 143 29.34 -24.96 -8.08
C PRO A 143 28.17 -24.60 -9.02
N VAL A 144 26.92 -24.84 -8.61
CA VAL A 144 25.73 -24.59 -9.44
C VAL A 144 25.20 -23.15 -9.29
N LEU A 145 25.49 -22.45 -8.19
CA LEU A 145 24.93 -21.12 -7.91
C LEU A 145 25.94 -19.96 -7.98
N SER A 146 27.25 -20.25 -8.08
CA SER A 146 28.30 -19.22 -8.09
C SER A 146 28.56 -18.56 -9.45
N TRP A 147 27.86 -18.97 -10.51
CA TRP A 147 28.05 -18.51 -11.90
C TRP A 147 26.96 -17.57 -12.43
N LEU A 148 25.96 -17.23 -11.60
CA LEU A 148 24.95 -16.19 -11.84
C LEU A 148 25.32 -14.93 -11.04
#